data_AF-A0A427XSE3-F1
#
_entry.id   AF-A0A427XSE3-F1
#
_cell.length_a   1.000
_cell.length_b   1.000
_cell.length_c   1.000
_cell.angle_alpha   90.00
_cell.angle_beta   90.00
_cell.angle_gamma   90.00
#
_symmetry.space_group_name_H-M   'P 1'
#
loop_
_entity.id
_entity.type
_entity.pdbx_description
1 polymer ?
#
loop_
_entity_poly.entity_id
_entity_poly.type
_entity_poly.pdbx_seq_one_letter_code
_entity_poly.pdbx_strand_id
1 'polypeptide(L)'
;MLSSRTNSSVSSNGSRHHSSEDDSPLLPTFIEEPKPALRSSSRPWSSRRRRRYIYLIGTLLFVVFIFHAQIVVAWRDFGYIIRPLWDTPREGLEPWAVITHHSKPHPGGADNTSWCALHGWEVRDSPAVLVDALPFSFELDLLEIRMREYAGLVSSIVVIESIMTYAGTPKPLYLAPQMERFEELSRQTGIRLVYKQVGDDFVPNIPKGSFENEVKQRSAIRDIIEGERDNGHIPDGAIILIADTDELISRETLELMSACKVPDSMHFNLKNYRFSFNLPLPDAGNWVAKTETVKKGEEFGYSRYRAADAPLLENAGWHCTFCFPTLEDMRHKMGTYSHNDRLTNPRLLEEKQLRHRVCTGQDPFGMWPEVFSFSDLVTQSIDVTPLLSFQHLPLALKQDPKRFPYLVDKGRHSMGVYQSEKVPQLHVGHPFGSVRHPGEA
;
A
#
# COMPACT_ATOMS: atom_id res chain seq x y z
N MET A 1 -19.99 -40.86 -26.48
CA MET A 1 -20.67 -41.96 -27.20
C MET A 1 -22.13 -41.59 -27.41
N LEU A 2 -22.83 -42.38 -28.24
CA LEU A 2 -24.28 -42.45 -28.51
C LEU A 2 -25.24 -41.91 -27.43
N SER A 3 -26.49 -41.51 -27.66
CA SER A 3 -27.34 -41.21 -28.84
C SER A 3 -28.80 -41.43 -28.40
N SER A 4 -29.68 -40.43 -28.55
CA SER A 4 -31.13 -40.63 -28.85
C SER A 4 -32.01 -41.35 -27.78
N ARG A 5 -33.36 -41.49 -27.88
CA ARG A 5 -34.35 -41.24 -28.96
C ARG A 5 -35.80 -41.27 -28.38
N THR A 6 -36.71 -40.39 -28.83
CA THR A 6 -38.19 -40.63 -29.04
C THR A 6 -39.09 -41.12 -27.86
N ASN A 7 -40.44 -41.08 -27.84
CA ASN A 7 -41.46 -40.49 -28.74
C ASN A 7 -42.84 -40.20 -28.05
N SER A 8 -43.70 -39.48 -28.79
CA SER A 8 -45.19 -39.52 -28.94
C SER A 8 -46.02 -40.69 -28.30
N SER A 9 -47.35 -40.61 -28.01
CA SER A 9 -48.40 -39.55 -28.06
C SER A 9 -49.82 -40.12 -27.71
N VAL A 10 -50.88 -39.27 -27.67
CA VAL A 10 -52.36 -39.54 -27.65
C VAL A 10 -52.91 -40.34 -26.44
N SER A 11 -54.21 -40.34 -26.05
CA SER A 11 -55.48 -39.66 -26.44
C SER A 11 -56.32 -39.39 -25.14
N SER A 12 -57.55 -38.84 -25.06
CA SER A 12 -58.75 -38.83 -25.94
C SER A 12 -59.63 -37.56 -25.73
N ASN A 13 -60.85 -37.50 -26.31
CA ASN A 13 -61.70 -36.29 -26.38
C ASN A 13 -63.22 -36.61 -26.53
N GLY A 14 -64.12 -35.69 -26.13
CA GLY A 14 -65.58 -35.69 -26.40
C GLY A 14 -66.49 -35.74 -25.14
N SER A 15 -67.77 -35.31 -25.17
CA SER A 15 -68.50 -34.50 -26.18
C SER A 15 -69.92 -34.02 -25.72
N ARG A 16 -70.16 -32.69 -25.76
CA ARG A 16 -71.36 -31.94 -26.24
C ARG A 16 -72.84 -32.33 -25.92
N HIS A 17 -73.59 -31.30 -25.46
CA HIS A 17 -75.01 -30.93 -25.75
C HIS A 17 -76.17 -31.88 -25.27
N HIS A 18 -77.46 -31.49 -25.20
CA HIS A 18 -78.19 -30.23 -25.54
C HIS A 18 -79.32 -29.89 -24.51
N SER A 19 -80.12 -28.85 -24.81
CA SER A 19 -81.38 -28.36 -24.17
C SER A 19 -82.56 -29.37 -24.25
N SER A 20 -83.75 -29.19 -23.65
CA SER A 20 -84.52 -28.02 -23.14
C SER A 20 -85.40 -28.40 -21.89
N GLU A 21 -86.51 -27.80 -21.41
CA GLU A 21 -87.44 -26.74 -21.88
C GLU A 21 -88.03 -25.84 -20.74
N ASP A 22 -89.36 -25.83 -20.44
CA ASP A 22 -90.08 -24.76 -19.68
C ASP A 22 -91.13 -25.26 -18.63
N ASP A 23 -91.89 -24.31 -18.06
CA ASP A 23 -93.15 -24.36 -17.28
C ASP A 23 -93.14 -24.33 -15.72
N SER A 24 -94.18 -23.68 -15.14
CA SER A 24 -94.34 -23.35 -13.70
C SER A 24 -95.74 -23.68 -13.16
N PRO A 25 -95.88 -23.92 -11.83
CA PRO A 25 -96.88 -23.16 -11.07
C PRO A 25 -96.41 -22.72 -9.66
N LEU A 26 -97.28 -22.00 -8.94
CA LEU A 26 -96.95 -21.13 -7.81
C LEU A 26 -97.38 -21.65 -6.41
N LEU A 27 -96.62 -21.20 -5.38
CA LEU A 27 -96.99 -21.08 -3.95
C LEU A 27 -97.10 -22.39 -3.12
N PRO A 28 -97.02 -22.34 -1.76
CA PRO A 28 -96.91 -21.16 -0.89
C PRO A 28 -95.56 -21.01 -0.14
N THR A 29 -95.41 -19.87 0.54
CA THR A 29 -94.21 -19.45 1.28
C THR A 29 -94.04 -20.12 2.65
N PHE A 30 -92.82 -20.55 2.97
CA PHE A 30 -92.33 -20.60 4.35
C PHE A 30 -91.31 -19.47 4.56
N ILE A 31 -91.36 -18.81 5.72
CA ILE A 31 -90.40 -17.78 6.13
C ILE A 31 -89.35 -18.46 7.00
N GLU A 32 -88.09 -18.47 6.54
CA GLU A 32 -86.95 -18.99 7.28
C GLU A 32 -85.99 -17.83 7.65
N GLU A 33 -85.45 -17.83 8.86
CA GLU A 33 -84.70 -16.68 9.39
C GLU A 33 -83.30 -16.52 8.74
N PRO A 34 -82.87 -15.29 8.42
CA PRO A 34 -81.56 -15.06 7.81
C PRO A 34 -80.42 -15.25 8.83
N LYS A 35 -79.57 -16.25 8.57
CA LYS A 35 -78.33 -16.49 9.33
C LYS A 35 -77.43 -15.23 9.36
N PRO A 36 -76.79 -14.90 10.50
CA PRO A 36 -76.05 -13.65 10.65
C PRO A 36 -74.80 -13.62 9.75
N ALA A 37 -74.77 -12.68 8.80
CA ALA A 37 -73.64 -12.50 7.90
C ALA A 37 -72.41 -11.92 8.64
N LEU A 38 -71.36 -12.73 8.77
CA LEU A 38 -70.05 -12.31 9.27
C LEU A 38 -69.42 -11.25 8.34
N ARG A 39 -69.62 -9.97 8.68
CA ARG A 39 -68.97 -8.84 7.99
C ARG A 39 -67.46 -8.86 8.21
N SER A 40 -66.71 -9.45 7.27
CA SER A 40 -65.27 -9.28 7.15
C SER A 40 -64.95 -7.81 6.83
N SER A 41 -64.63 -7.03 7.86
CA SER A 41 -64.40 -5.58 7.76
C SER A 41 -62.99 -5.23 7.26
N SER A 42 -62.57 -5.86 6.16
CA SER A 42 -61.31 -5.60 5.45
C SER A 42 -61.32 -4.22 4.76
N ARG A 43 -61.27 -3.16 5.57
CA ARG A 43 -61.15 -1.76 5.12
C ARG A 43 -59.99 -1.65 4.12
N PRO A 44 -60.23 -1.37 2.83
CA PRO A 44 -59.16 -1.35 1.84
C PRO A 44 -58.16 -0.24 2.19
N TRP A 45 -56.89 -0.62 2.35
CA TRP A 45 -55.84 0.29 2.81
C TRP A 45 -55.61 1.37 1.77
N SER A 46 -56.14 2.57 2.02
CA SER A 46 -56.37 3.57 0.98
C SER A 46 -55.08 3.86 0.20
N SER A 47 -55.20 3.94 -1.13
CA SER A 47 -54.04 4.06 -2.03
C SER A 47 -53.13 5.24 -1.68
N ARG A 48 -53.71 6.34 -1.16
CA ARG A 48 -53.00 7.50 -0.62
C ARG A 48 -52.14 7.16 0.62
N ARG A 49 -52.61 6.32 1.56
CA ARG A 49 -51.79 5.83 2.69
C ARG A 49 -50.68 4.91 2.19
N ARG A 50 -50.99 3.93 1.33
CA ARG A 50 -49.96 3.01 0.77
C ARG A 50 -48.85 3.79 0.05
N ARG A 51 -49.19 4.79 -0.78
CA ARG A 51 -48.20 5.68 -1.42
C ARG A 51 -47.38 6.47 -0.40
N ARG A 52 -48.00 7.05 0.64
CA ARG A 52 -47.27 7.77 1.72
C ARG A 52 -46.26 6.86 2.43
N TYR A 53 -46.61 5.62 2.76
CA TYR A 53 -45.66 4.68 3.36
C TYR A 53 -44.53 4.30 2.40
N ILE A 54 -44.81 4.10 1.10
CA ILE A 54 -43.77 3.84 0.09
C ILE A 54 -42.81 5.04 -0.02
N TYR A 55 -43.31 6.28 -0.04
CA TYR A 55 -42.45 7.47 -0.05
C TYR A 55 -41.66 7.62 1.26
N LEU A 56 -42.27 7.40 2.43
CA LEU A 56 -41.55 7.46 3.72
C LEU A 56 -40.44 6.41 3.82
N ILE A 57 -40.69 5.17 3.37
CA ILE A 57 -39.68 4.10 3.34
C ILE A 57 -38.60 4.43 2.30
N GLY A 58 -38.98 4.93 1.11
CA GLY A 58 -38.03 5.36 0.08
C GLY A 58 -37.12 6.50 0.56
N THR A 59 -37.68 7.51 1.22
CA THR A 59 -36.91 8.60 1.83
C THR A 59 -36.04 8.10 2.98
N LEU A 60 -36.53 7.20 3.83
CA LEU A 60 -35.72 6.61 4.91
C LEU A 60 -34.54 5.82 4.36
N LEU A 61 -34.76 4.98 3.34
CA LEU A 61 -33.70 4.22 2.68
C LEU A 61 -32.71 5.13 1.94
N PHE A 62 -33.18 6.21 1.31
CA PHE A 62 -32.32 7.21 0.66
C PHE A 62 -31.47 7.99 1.67
N VAL A 63 -32.05 8.39 2.82
CA VAL A 63 -31.34 9.00 3.94
C VAL A 63 -30.30 8.03 4.50
N VAL A 64 -30.69 6.79 4.81
CA VAL A 64 -29.77 5.75 5.29
C VAL A 64 -28.64 5.51 4.28
N PHE A 65 -28.92 5.47 2.97
CA PHE A 65 -27.92 5.31 1.92
C PHE A 65 -26.92 6.48 1.86
N ILE A 66 -27.39 7.73 1.92
CA ILE A 66 -26.53 8.92 1.98
C ILE A 66 -25.64 8.90 3.23
N PHE A 67 -26.23 8.61 4.39
CA PHE A 67 -25.49 8.58 5.65
C PHE A 67 -24.61 7.35 5.80
N HIS A 68 -24.87 6.22 5.13
CA HIS A 68 -24.09 4.98 5.24
C HIS A 68 -22.59 5.20 4.99
N ALA A 69 -22.24 5.96 3.94
CA ALA A 69 -20.83 6.28 3.66
C ALA A 69 -20.18 7.17 4.75
N GLN A 70 -20.94 8.09 5.36
CA GLN A 70 -20.44 8.91 6.47
C GLN A 70 -20.33 8.08 7.77
N ILE A 71 -21.29 7.17 7.99
CA ILE A 71 -21.34 6.24 9.12
C ILE A 71 -20.15 5.26 9.07
N VAL A 72 -19.82 4.69 7.90
CA VAL A 72 -18.65 3.80 7.75
C VAL A 72 -17.34 4.52 8.04
N VAL A 73 -17.15 5.75 7.54
CA VAL A 73 -15.96 6.56 7.86
C VAL A 73 -15.94 6.92 9.35
N ALA A 74 -17.07 7.33 9.94
CA ALA A 74 -17.16 7.65 11.36
C ALA A 74 -16.88 6.43 12.26
N TRP A 75 -17.32 5.22 11.89
CA TRP A 75 -16.99 3.99 12.62
C TRP A 75 -15.50 3.62 12.52
N ARG A 76 -14.88 3.78 11.33
CA ARG A 76 -13.43 3.64 11.13
C ARG A 76 -12.70 4.59 12.07
N ASP A 77 -13.01 5.88 11.97
CA ASP A 77 -12.31 6.95 12.69
C ASP A 77 -12.51 6.84 14.21
N PHE A 78 -13.72 6.51 14.66
CA PHE A 78 -14.00 6.17 16.05
C PHE A 78 -13.13 5.00 16.52
N GLY A 79 -13.04 3.92 15.74
CA GLY A 79 -12.21 2.75 16.04
C GLY A 79 -10.74 3.12 16.28
N TYR A 80 -10.16 4.00 15.46
CA TYR A 80 -8.81 4.54 15.67
C TYR A 80 -8.72 5.44 16.91
N ILE A 81 -9.68 6.35 17.13
CA ILE A 81 -9.67 7.27 18.28
C ILE A 81 -9.77 6.51 19.61
N ILE A 82 -10.55 5.42 19.67
CA ILE A 82 -10.64 4.56 20.86
C ILE A 82 -9.63 3.40 20.88
N ARG A 83 -8.73 3.30 19.90
CA ARG A 83 -7.72 2.23 19.79
C ARG A 83 -6.91 2.00 21.07
N PRO A 84 -6.44 3.04 21.79
CA PRO A 84 -5.78 2.90 23.10
C PRO A 84 -6.62 2.25 24.23
N LEU A 85 -7.87 1.87 24.00
CA LEU A 85 -8.74 1.17 24.96
C LEU A 85 -8.98 -0.31 24.62
N TRP A 86 -8.70 -0.75 23.39
CA TRP A 86 -9.06 -2.09 22.91
C TRP A 86 -7.98 -2.82 22.11
N ASP A 87 -6.96 -2.11 21.62
CA ASP A 87 -5.81 -2.69 20.93
C ASP A 87 -4.53 -2.48 21.75
N THR A 88 -3.65 -3.46 21.73
CA THR A 88 -2.35 -3.45 22.42
C THR A 88 -1.23 -3.74 21.42
N PRO A 89 0.02 -3.34 21.69
CA PRO A 89 1.15 -3.74 20.85
C PRO A 89 1.21 -5.26 20.76
N ARG A 90 0.89 -5.82 19.58
CA ARG A 90 0.60 -7.23 19.28
C ARG A 90 0.99 -8.23 20.39
N GLU A 91 0.00 -8.70 21.13
CA GLU A 91 0.16 -9.73 22.15
C GLU A 91 0.91 -10.96 21.61
N GLY A 92 1.85 -11.49 22.40
CA GLY A 92 2.66 -12.65 22.03
C GLY A 92 3.96 -12.35 21.26
N LEU A 93 4.25 -11.07 20.97
CA LEU A 93 5.60 -10.63 20.57
C LEU A 93 6.29 -9.97 21.76
N GLU A 94 7.43 -10.53 22.19
CA GLU A 94 8.28 -9.91 23.21
C GLU A 94 8.70 -8.48 22.81
N PRO A 95 8.99 -7.59 23.78
CA PRO A 95 9.65 -6.31 23.51
C PRO A 95 10.90 -6.53 22.65
N TRP A 96 11.19 -5.58 21.75
CA TRP A 96 12.39 -5.68 20.93
C TRP A 96 13.65 -5.77 21.79
N ALA A 97 14.58 -6.65 21.40
CA ALA A 97 15.97 -6.55 21.84
C ALA A 97 16.59 -5.33 21.16
N VAL A 98 16.43 -4.15 21.76
CA VAL A 98 16.86 -2.87 21.20
C VAL A 98 18.39 -2.74 21.31
N ILE A 99 19.05 -2.57 20.17
CA ILE A 99 20.48 -2.24 20.09
C ILE A 99 20.62 -0.72 20.02
N THR A 100 21.26 -0.14 21.04
CA THR A 100 21.69 1.26 21.01
C THR A 100 22.72 1.46 19.91
N HIS A 101 22.36 2.23 18.87
CA HIS A 101 23.25 2.57 17.78
C HIS A 101 24.22 3.68 18.22
N HIS A 102 25.45 3.29 18.55
CA HIS A 102 26.51 4.22 18.96
C HIS A 102 27.26 4.74 17.74
N SER A 103 27.26 6.06 17.53
CA SER A 103 28.01 6.68 16.43
C SER A 103 29.52 6.44 16.52
N LYS A 104 30.20 6.43 15.37
CA LYS A 104 31.62 6.08 15.28
C LYS A 104 32.48 7.07 16.07
N PRO A 105 33.31 6.64 17.05
CA PRO A 105 33.88 7.56 18.05
C PRO A 105 34.68 8.75 17.50
N HIS A 106 35.38 8.60 16.37
CA HIS A 106 36.08 9.67 15.63
C HIS A 106 36.09 9.34 14.12
N PRO A 107 35.59 10.23 13.24
CA PRO A 107 35.71 10.06 11.80
C PRO A 107 37.19 10.02 11.36
N GLY A 108 37.59 8.97 10.65
CA GLY A 108 38.94 8.83 10.09
C GLY A 108 40.05 8.39 11.06
N GLY A 109 39.73 8.01 12.31
CA GLY A 109 40.75 7.58 13.27
C GLY A 109 40.33 6.63 14.39
N ALA A 110 39.03 6.40 14.62
CA ALA A 110 38.58 5.42 15.62
C ALA A 110 38.78 3.98 15.13
N ASP A 111 39.41 3.16 15.97
CA ASP A 111 39.54 1.71 15.79
C ASP A 111 38.14 1.05 15.75
N ASN A 112 37.88 0.29 14.66
CA ASN A 112 36.65 -0.47 14.48
C ASN A 112 36.39 -1.44 15.64
N THR A 113 37.43 -2.01 16.25
CA THR A 113 37.31 -2.90 17.43
C THR A 113 36.62 -2.21 18.58
N SER A 114 37.00 -0.96 18.88
CA SER A 114 36.33 -0.15 19.91
C SER A 114 34.87 0.17 19.57
N TRP A 115 34.56 0.37 18.28
CA TRP A 115 33.21 0.71 17.82
C TRP A 115 32.26 -0.50 17.81
N CYS A 116 32.72 -1.66 17.39
CA CYS A 116 31.98 -2.91 17.48
C CYS A 116 31.73 -3.29 18.95
N ALA A 117 32.74 -3.12 19.83
CA ALA A 117 32.62 -3.44 21.25
C ALA A 117 31.54 -2.61 21.98
N LEU A 118 31.26 -1.37 21.55
CA LEU A 118 30.14 -0.56 22.08
C LEU A 118 28.76 -1.21 21.84
N HIS A 119 28.65 -2.05 20.81
CA HIS A 119 27.45 -2.80 20.46
C HIS A 119 27.47 -4.26 20.97
N GLY A 120 28.51 -4.64 21.73
CA GLY A 120 28.75 -6.03 22.15
C GLY A 120 29.25 -6.96 21.04
N TRP A 121 29.76 -6.40 19.93
CA TRP A 121 30.20 -7.15 18.75
C TRP A 121 31.71 -7.18 18.58
N GLU A 122 32.22 -8.23 17.94
CA GLU A 122 33.59 -8.30 17.46
C GLU A 122 33.75 -7.54 16.13
N VAL A 123 34.96 -7.06 15.84
CA VAL A 123 35.34 -6.59 14.51
C VAL A 123 35.50 -7.79 13.55
N ARG A 124 35.23 -7.60 12.26
CA ARG A 124 35.49 -8.59 11.22
C ARG A 124 36.94 -8.50 10.71
N ASP A 125 37.51 -9.65 10.36
CA ASP A 125 38.84 -9.77 9.74
C ASP A 125 38.88 -9.15 8.33
N SER A 126 37.72 -9.08 7.66
CA SER A 126 37.52 -8.40 6.39
C SER A 126 36.14 -7.71 6.34
N PRO A 127 35.97 -6.60 5.60
CA PRO A 127 34.69 -5.92 5.46
C PRO A 127 33.59 -6.85 4.90
N ALA A 128 32.40 -6.81 5.49
CA ALA A 128 31.27 -7.61 5.00
C ALA A 128 30.82 -7.16 3.61
N VAL A 129 30.48 -8.13 2.75
CA VAL A 129 29.84 -7.87 1.45
C VAL A 129 28.38 -7.52 1.70
N LEU A 130 28.02 -6.24 1.54
CA LEU A 130 26.65 -5.76 1.66
C LEU A 130 25.98 -5.75 0.28
N VAL A 131 24.80 -6.33 0.17
CA VAL A 131 23.97 -6.34 -1.04
C VAL A 131 22.61 -5.76 -0.69
N ASP A 132 22.04 -4.91 -1.54
CA ASP A 132 20.75 -4.25 -1.30
C ASP A 132 19.69 -4.78 -2.27
N ALA A 133 18.47 -5.07 -1.82
CA ALA A 133 17.48 -5.80 -2.61
C ALA A 133 16.06 -5.24 -2.45
N LEU A 134 15.60 -4.51 -3.46
CA LEU A 134 14.42 -3.64 -3.37
C LEU A 134 13.44 -3.78 -4.56
N PRO A 135 12.11 -3.70 -4.31
CA PRO A 135 11.14 -3.44 -5.36
C PRO A 135 11.13 -1.96 -5.75
N PHE A 136 11.05 -1.72 -7.06
CA PHE A 136 10.97 -0.38 -7.64
C PHE A 136 9.65 -0.19 -8.38
N SER A 137 9.01 0.98 -8.22
CA SER A 137 7.78 1.33 -8.91
C SER A 137 7.99 2.51 -9.87
N PHE A 138 8.40 3.67 -9.36
CA PHE A 138 8.73 4.89 -10.13
C PHE A 138 9.60 5.91 -9.35
N GLU A 139 10.09 5.57 -8.16
CA GLU A 139 10.84 6.41 -7.21
C GLU A 139 12.29 6.77 -7.65
N LEU A 140 12.49 7.22 -8.91
CA LEU A 140 13.81 7.42 -9.54
C LEU A 140 14.80 8.26 -8.72
N ASP A 141 14.36 9.38 -8.16
CA ASP A 141 15.24 10.28 -7.42
C ASP A 141 15.63 9.72 -6.04
N LEU A 142 14.75 8.92 -5.40
CA LEU A 142 15.11 8.18 -4.17
C LEU A 142 16.10 7.06 -4.46
N LEU A 143 15.97 6.36 -5.59
CA LEU A 143 16.95 5.37 -6.03
C LEU A 143 18.33 6.00 -6.30
N GLU A 144 18.38 7.19 -6.92
CA GLU A 144 19.66 7.92 -7.07
C GLU A 144 20.25 8.34 -5.70
N ILE A 145 19.42 8.86 -4.78
CA ILE A 145 19.88 9.22 -3.42
C ILE A 145 20.42 8.01 -2.68
N ARG A 146 19.75 6.85 -2.79
CA ARG A 146 20.16 5.56 -2.21
C ARG A 146 21.51 5.10 -2.75
N MET A 147 21.69 5.08 -4.07
CA MET A 147 22.98 4.73 -4.70
C MET A 147 24.12 5.64 -4.25
N ARG A 148 23.87 6.95 -4.09
CA ARG A 148 24.87 7.92 -3.60
C ARG A 148 25.17 7.75 -2.11
N GLU A 149 24.16 7.48 -1.28
CA GLU A 149 24.34 7.17 0.14
C GLU A 149 25.21 5.92 0.31
N TYR A 150 25.01 4.90 -0.53
CA TYR A 150 25.60 3.56 -0.41
C TYR A 150 26.96 3.39 -1.11
N ALA A 151 27.44 4.44 -1.80
CA ALA A 151 28.65 4.42 -2.62
C ALA A 151 29.90 3.92 -1.87
N GLY A 152 30.61 2.94 -2.44
CA GLY A 152 31.79 2.32 -1.84
C GLY A 152 31.53 1.43 -0.61
N LEU A 153 30.28 1.13 -0.26
CA LEU A 153 29.92 0.26 0.87
C LEU A 153 29.05 -0.95 0.46
N VAL A 154 28.16 -0.78 -0.52
CA VAL A 154 27.33 -1.86 -1.08
C VAL A 154 27.95 -2.37 -2.37
N SER A 155 28.10 -3.69 -2.51
CA SER A 155 28.72 -4.30 -3.70
C SER A 155 27.77 -4.36 -4.89
N SER A 156 26.49 -4.64 -4.64
CA SER A 156 25.44 -4.64 -5.66
C SER A 156 24.07 -4.26 -5.11
N ILE A 157 23.26 -3.60 -5.95
CA ILE A 157 21.84 -3.36 -5.70
C ILE A 157 21.04 -4.19 -6.70
N VAL A 158 20.18 -5.08 -6.20
CA VAL A 158 19.17 -5.80 -6.96
C VAL A 158 17.90 -4.93 -7.03
N VAL A 159 17.55 -4.48 -8.24
CA VAL A 159 16.37 -3.65 -8.51
C VAL A 159 15.43 -4.40 -9.43
N ILE A 160 14.22 -4.66 -8.94
CA ILE A 160 13.15 -5.30 -9.72
C ILE A 160 12.05 -4.29 -10.06
N GLU A 161 11.70 -4.18 -11.34
CA GLU A 161 10.64 -3.30 -11.83
C GLU A 161 9.53 -4.12 -12.51
N SER A 162 8.27 -3.88 -12.13
CA SER A 162 7.14 -4.56 -12.77
C SER A 162 6.53 -3.75 -13.93
N ILE A 163 6.06 -4.43 -14.97
CA ILE A 163 5.17 -3.87 -16.02
C ILE A 163 3.72 -3.66 -15.52
N MET A 164 3.40 -4.09 -14.30
CA MET A 164 2.09 -3.92 -13.66
C MET A 164 2.20 -3.28 -12.27
N THR A 165 1.10 -2.69 -11.83
CA THR A 165 0.90 -2.21 -10.46
C THR A 165 0.51 -3.37 -9.54
N TYR A 166 0.62 -3.19 -8.22
CA TYR A 166 0.06 -4.18 -7.28
C TYR A 166 -1.46 -4.30 -7.41
N ALA A 167 -2.15 -3.20 -7.77
CA ALA A 167 -3.57 -3.19 -8.16
C ALA A 167 -3.92 -3.98 -9.43
N GLY A 168 -2.94 -4.58 -10.13
CA GLY A 168 -3.20 -5.38 -11.32
C GLY A 168 -3.56 -4.56 -12.56
N THR A 169 -3.08 -3.32 -12.66
CA THR A 169 -3.19 -2.48 -13.86
C THR A 169 -1.82 -2.37 -14.54
N PRO A 170 -1.73 -2.29 -15.88
CA PRO A 170 -0.47 -2.03 -16.57
C PRO A 170 0.14 -0.67 -16.14
N LYS A 171 1.46 -0.61 -15.98
CA LYS A 171 2.22 0.63 -15.79
C LYS A 171 3.41 0.70 -16.76
N PRO A 172 3.86 1.89 -17.18
CA PRO A 172 5.11 2.00 -17.90
C PRO A 172 6.29 1.60 -17.00
N LEU A 173 7.40 1.26 -17.65
CA LEU A 173 8.71 1.14 -17.00
C LEU A 173 9.31 2.55 -16.91
N TYR A 174 9.72 2.94 -15.71
CA TYR A 174 10.32 4.24 -15.39
C TYR A 174 11.85 4.12 -15.27
N LEU A 175 12.37 2.97 -14.80
CA LEU A 175 13.81 2.73 -14.73
C LEU A 175 14.39 2.22 -16.05
N ALA A 176 13.68 1.36 -16.79
CA ALA A 176 14.16 0.88 -18.10
C ALA A 176 14.59 2.02 -19.07
N PRO A 177 13.84 3.12 -19.25
CA PRO A 177 14.23 4.24 -20.11
C PRO A 177 15.29 5.17 -19.49
N GLN A 178 15.82 4.82 -18.32
CA GLN A 178 16.84 5.58 -17.59
C GLN A 178 18.11 4.76 -17.34
N MET A 179 18.22 3.52 -17.85
CA MET A 179 19.34 2.63 -17.52
C MET A 179 20.72 3.24 -17.77
N GLU A 180 20.92 4.01 -18.85
CA GLU A 180 22.20 4.71 -19.12
C GLU A 180 22.61 5.66 -17.97
N ARG A 181 21.66 6.41 -17.39
CA ARG A 181 21.87 7.28 -16.21
C ARG A 181 22.26 6.46 -14.97
N PHE A 182 21.66 5.29 -14.79
CA PHE A 182 21.87 4.45 -13.62
C PHE A 182 23.10 3.53 -13.75
N GLU A 183 23.50 3.15 -14.96
CA GLU A 183 24.80 2.51 -15.27
C GLU A 183 25.96 3.48 -15.08
N GLU A 184 25.82 4.74 -15.53
CA GLU A 184 26.81 5.78 -15.23
C GLU A 184 26.88 6.07 -13.72
N LEU A 185 25.74 6.13 -13.03
CA LEU A 185 25.73 6.25 -11.57
C LEU A 185 26.39 5.03 -10.90
N SER A 186 26.19 3.82 -11.41
CA SER A 186 26.85 2.59 -10.94
C SER A 186 28.38 2.69 -11.07
N ARG A 187 28.88 3.20 -12.21
CA ARG A 187 30.31 3.48 -12.41
C ARG A 187 30.84 4.53 -11.41
N GLN A 188 30.06 5.57 -11.11
CA GLN A 188 30.44 6.63 -10.16
C GLN A 188 30.45 6.17 -8.69
N THR A 189 29.55 5.27 -8.30
CA THR A 189 29.39 4.81 -6.91
C THR A 189 30.17 3.53 -6.58
N GLY A 190 30.64 2.82 -7.61
CA GLY A 190 31.31 1.52 -7.50
C GLY A 190 30.36 0.35 -7.26
N ILE A 191 29.05 0.56 -7.35
CA ILE A 191 28.01 -0.42 -7.04
C ILE A 191 27.56 -1.14 -8.32
N ARG A 192 27.51 -2.47 -8.33
CA ARG A 192 26.96 -3.25 -9.45
C ARG A 192 25.43 -3.23 -9.43
N LEU A 193 24.78 -2.58 -10.38
CA LEU A 193 23.33 -2.62 -10.55
C LEU A 193 22.89 -3.94 -11.21
N VAL A 194 22.03 -4.70 -10.54
CA VAL A 194 21.36 -5.89 -11.07
C VAL A 194 19.90 -5.55 -11.31
N TYR A 195 19.58 -5.13 -12.54
CA TYR A 195 18.23 -4.75 -12.94
C TYR A 195 17.48 -5.93 -13.58
N LYS A 196 16.22 -6.13 -13.20
CA LYS A 196 15.31 -7.14 -13.78
C LYS A 196 13.89 -6.59 -13.95
N GLN A 197 13.20 -7.06 -14.99
CA GLN A 197 11.79 -6.80 -15.25
C GLN A 197 10.95 -8.03 -14.90
N VAL A 198 9.74 -7.80 -14.38
CA VAL A 198 8.72 -8.84 -14.10
C VAL A 198 7.31 -8.29 -14.37
N GLY A 199 6.27 -9.10 -14.13
CA GLY A 199 4.87 -8.70 -14.18
C GLY A 199 3.99 -9.58 -15.04
N ASP A 200 4.56 -10.47 -15.85
CA ASP A 200 3.83 -11.35 -16.77
C ASP A 200 2.88 -12.34 -16.06
N ASP A 201 3.14 -12.64 -14.79
CA ASP A 201 2.34 -13.54 -13.93
C ASP A 201 1.42 -12.79 -12.93
N PHE A 202 1.41 -11.45 -12.95
CA PHE A 202 0.62 -10.65 -12.02
C PHE A 202 -0.88 -10.77 -12.33
N VAL A 203 -1.71 -10.79 -11.29
CA VAL A 203 -3.17 -10.87 -11.45
C VAL A 203 -3.72 -9.51 -11.89
N PRO A 204 -4.43 -9.43 -13.04
CA PRO A 204 -5.04 -8.19 -13.49
C PRO A 204 -6.31 -7.87 -12.68
N ASN A 205 -6.53 -6.58 -12.39
CA ASN A 205 -7.72 -6.06 -11.70
C ASN A 205 -8.01 -6.73 -10.34
N ILE A 206 -6.97 -6.98 -9.54
CA ILE A 206 -7.07 -7.66 -8.24
C ILE A 206 -7.90 -6.83 -7.23
N PRO A 207 -8.62 -7.44 -6.27
CA PRO A 207 -9.32 -6.67 -5.24
C PRO A 207 -8.42 -5.70 -4.47
N LYS A 208 -8.98 -4.53 -4.12
CA LYS A 208 -8.29 -3.53 -3.29
C LYS A 208 -7.83 -4.16 -1.97
N GLY A 209 -6.64 -3.78 -1.50
CA GLY A 209 -6.06 -4.31 -0.27
C GLY A 209 -5.40 -5.70 -0.43
N SER A 210 -5.32 -6.24 -1.65
CA SER A 210 -4.63 -7.51 -1.91
C SER A 210 -3.12 -7.32 -2.08
N PHE A 211 -2.36 -8.25 -1.50
CA PHE A 211 -0.90 -8.27 -1.51
C PHE A 211 -0.30 -9.27 -2.51
N GLU A 212 -1.12 -10.02 -3.27
CA GLU A 212 -0.62 -11.13 -4.10
C GLU A 212 0.46 -10.69 -5.11
N ASN A 213 0.24 -9.58 -5.80
CA ASN A 213 1.19 -9.03 -6.77
C ASN A 213 2.46 -8.45 -6.11
N GLU A 214 2.37 -8.00 -4.85
CA GLU A 214 3.55 -7.62 -4.07
C GLU A 214 4.35 -8.86 -3.65
N VAL A 215 3.67 -9.91 -3.17
CA VAL A 215 4.29 -11.20 -2.84
C VAL A 215 5.01 -11.77 -4.06
N LYS A 216 4.40 -11.76 -5.25
CA LYS A 216 5.03 -12.17 -6.51
C LYS A 216 6.31 -11.36 -6.81
N GLN A 217 6.26 -10.02 -6.73
CA GLN A 217 7.46 -9.21 -6.96
C GLN A 217 8.57 -9.53 -5.94
N ARG A 218 8.23 -9.74 -4.67
CA ARG A 218 9.19 -10.06 -3.60
C ARG A 218 9.75 -11.47 -3.70
N SER A 219 8.96 -12.46 -4.13
CA SER A 219 9.45 -13.81 -4.46
C SER A 219 10.47 -13.77 -5.60
N ALA A 220 10.21 -12.99 -6.65
CA ALA A 220 11.18 -12.81 -7.73
C ALA A 220 12.48 -12.13 -7.27
N ILE A 221 12.49 -11.31 -6.21
CA ILE A 221 13.74 -10.78 -5.62
C ILE A 221 14.59 -11.91 -5.03
N ARG A 222 13.98 -12.84 -4.26
CA ARG A 222 14.68 -14.04 -3.78
C ARG A 222 15.28 -14.82 -4.95
N ASP A 223 14.49 -15.08 -5.98
CA ASP A 223 14.92 -15.92 -7.11
C ASP A 223 16.11 -15.30 -7.85
N ILE A 224 16.19 -13.96 -7.88
CA ILE A 224 17.36 -13.23 -8.38
C ILE A 224 18.55 -13.34 -7.41
N ILE A 225 18.35 -13.21 -6.10
CA ILE A 225 19.43 -13.34 -5.11
C ILE A 225 20.07 -14.74 -5.18
N GLU A 226 19.26 -15.79 -5.28
CA GLU A 226 19.76 -17.17 -5.42
C GLU A 226 20.49 -17.37 -6.77
N GLY A 227 19.95 -16.84 -7.86
CA GLY A 227 20.65 -16.84 -9.15
C GLY A 227 22.00 -16.10 -9.11
N GLU A 228 22.10 -14.98 -8.39
CA GLU A 228 23.34 -14.22 -8.24
C GLU A 228 24.33 -14.88 -7.25
N ARG A 229 23.85 -15.71 -6.31
CA ARG A 229 24.64 -16.60 -5.45
C ARG A 229 25.21 -17.78 -6.23
N ASP A 230 24.40 -18.48 -7.04
CA ASP A 230 24.83 -19.59 -7.89
C ASP A 230 25.88 -19.15 -8.93
N ASN A 231 25.77 -17.92 -9.45
CA ASN A 231 26.78 -17.31 -10.33
C ASN A 231 28.03 -16.80 -9.57
N GLY A 232 28.09 -16.93 -8.24
CA GLY A 232 29.23 -16.54 -7.41
C GLY A 232 29.38 -15.03 -7.18
N HIS A 233 28.39 -14.21 -7.55
CA HIS A 233 28.40 -12.76 -7.31
C HIS A 233 27.97 -12.39 -5.88
N ILE A 234 27.17 -13.23 -5.23
CA ILE A 234 26.79 -13.11 -3.82
C ILE A 234 27.41 -14.27 -3.03
N PRO A 235 28.49 -14.05 -2.25
CA PRO A 235 29.16 -15.12 -1.51
C PRO A 235 28.38 -15.54 -0.25
N ASP A 236 28.66 -16.75 0.25
CA ASP A 236 28.27 -17.18 1.60
C ASP A 236 28.77 -16.13 2.63
N GLY A 237 27.91 -15.73 3.57
CA GLY A 237 28.21 -14.70 4.58
C GLY A 237 28.02 -13.25 4.11
N ALA A 238 27.53 -13.01 2.89
CA ALA A 238 27.06 -11.69 2.47
C ALA A 238 25.79 -11.28 3.26
N ILE A 239 25.65 -9.98 3.52
CA ILE A 239 24.51 -9.41 4.25
C ILE A 239 23.58 -8.75 3.22
N ILE A 240 22.35 -9.25 3.11
CA ILE A 240 21.31 -8.70 2.23
C ILE A 240 20.47 -7.68 3.00
N LEU A 241 20.34 -6.47 2.49
CA LEU A 241 19.41 -5.44 2.96
C LEU A 241 18.05 -5.68 2.30
N ILE A 242 17.01 -5.85 3.12
CA ILE A 242 15.62 -6.07 2.70
C ILE A 242 14.83 -4.82 3.07
N ALA A 243 14.51 -3.99 2.08
CA ALA A 243 13.86 -2.69 2.24
C ALA A 243 13.11 -2.27 0.97
N ASP A 244 12.13 -1.37 1.10
CA ASP A 244 11.51 -0.70 -0.06
C ASP A 244 12.34 0.51 -0.53
N THR A 245 12.07 1.04 -1.73
CA THR A 245 12.87 2.14 -2.31
C THR A 245 12.90 3.39 -1.41
N ASP A 246 11.79 3.69 -0.73
CA ASP A 246 11.63 4.81 0.21
C ASP A 246 12.15 4.54 1.64
N GLU A 247 12.79 3.39 1.90
CA GLU A 247 13.42 3.00 3.16
C GLU A 247 14.96 2.96 3.06
N LEU A 248 15.62 4.10 3.29
CA LEU A 248 17.07 4.26 3.10
C LEU A 248 17.81 3.99 4.41
N ILE A 249 18.78 3.07 4.37
CA ILE A 249 19.69 2.79 5.48
C ILE A 249 20.77 3.87 5.54
N SER A 250 21.21 4.27 6.73
CA SER A 250 22.24 5.29 6.87
C SER A 250 23.63 4.76 6.53
N ARG A 251 24.48 5.60 5.94
CA ARG A 251 25.91 5.30 5.74
C ARG A 251 26.62 4.84 7.03
N GLU A 252 26.29 5.42 8.17
CA GLU A 252 26.87 5.03 9.47
C GLU A 252 26.49 3.57 9.83
N THR A 253 25.24 3.17 9.60
CA THR A 253 24.78 1.78 9.76
C THR A 253 25.43 0.83 8.76
N LEU A 254 25.61 1.24 7.50
CA LEU A 254 26.33 0.43 6.50
C LEU A 254 27.80 0.22 6.89
N GLU A 255 28.49 1.28 7.34
CA GLU A 255 29.88 1.19 7.84
C GLU A 255 29.97 0.27 9.08
N LEU A 256 28.97 0.30 9.96
CA LEU A 256 28.89 -0.55 11.15
C LEU A 256 28.73 -2.03 10.79
N MET A 257 27.79 -2.37 9.89
CA MET A 257 27.57 -3.75 9.44
C MET A 257 28.74 -4.30 8.60
N SER A 258 29.39 -3.43 7.83
CA SER A 258 30.60 -3.82 7.09
C SER A 258 31.77 -4.11 8.04
N ALA A 259 31.93 -3.35 9.12
CA ALA A 259 33.03 -3.51 10.07
C ALA A 259 32.83 -4.61 11.13
N CYS A 260 31.60 -4.89 11.56
CA CYS A 260 31.32 -5.68 12.76
C CYS A 260 30.62 -7.03 12.48
N LYS A 261 30.82 -8.00 13.37
CA LYS A 261 30.09 -9.29 13.39
C LYS A 261 28.68 -9.08 13.94
N VAL A 262 27.83 -8.43 13.14
CA VAL A 262 26.40 -8.20 13.43
C VAL A 262 25.59 -9.52 13.42
N PRO A 263 24.40 -9.55 14.04
CA PRO A 263 23.50 -10.72 14.00
C PRO A 263 23.10 -11.11 12.58
N ASP A 264 22.81 -12.41 12.36
CA ASP A 264 22.41 -12.94 11.05
C ASP A 264 21.18 -12.22 10.46
N SER A 265 20.19 -11.97 11.31
CA SER A 265 18.93 -11.25 11.03
C SER A 265 18.79 -10.11 12.04
N MET A 266 18.49 -8.90 11.57
CA MET A 266 18.39 -7.70 12.40
C MET A 266 17.45 -6.68 11.74
N HIS A 267 16.50 -6.15 12.50
CA HIS A 267 15.61 -5.07 12.04
C HIS A 267 16.25 -3.69 12.22
N PHE A 268 15.86 -2.73 11.39
CA PHE A 268 16.32 -1.35 11.45
C PHE A 268 15.19 -0.42 11.88
N ASN A 269 15.39 0.41 12.91
CA ASN A 269 14.45 1.48 13.20
C ASN A 269 14.77 2.72 12.34
N LEU A 270 13.96 2.95 11.31
CA LEU A 270 14.08 4.08 10.40
C LEU A 270 13.20 5.25 10.86
N LYS A 271 13.76 6.47 10.89
CA LYS A 271 12.96 7.67 11.21
C LYS A 271 11.97 7.96 10.10
N ASN A 272 10.69 8.10 10.45
CA ASN A 272 9.62 8.36 9.52
C ASN A 272 9.54 9.83 9.10
N TYR A 273 9.39 10.07 7.81
CA TYR A 273 9.13 11.36 7.18
C TYR A 273 7.97 11.20 6.18
N ARG A 274 7.22 12.28 5.94
CA ARG A 274 6.04 12.26 5.06
C ARG A 274 6.09 13.39 4.04
N PHE A 275 5.99 13.06 2.76
CA PHE A 275 6.11 13.98 1.60
C PHE A 275 7.47 14.66 1.38
N SER A 276 8.24 14.97 2.43
CA SER A 276 9.62 15.46 2.34
C SER A 276 10.39 15.21 3.64
N PHE A 277 11.72 15.28 3.60
CA PHE A 277 12.57 15.15 4.78
C PHE A 277 12.52 16.36 5.73
N ASN A 278 11.72 17.40 5.45
CA ASN A 278 11.42 18.45 6.44
C ASN A 278 10.16 18.17 7.27
N LEU A 279 9.38 17.12 6.99
CA LEU A 279 8.19 16.73 7.76
C LEU A 279 8.41 15.38 8.47
N PRO A 280 9.15 15.33 9.60
CA PRO A 280 9.31 14.13 10.40
C PRO A 280 8.01 13.77 11.13
N LEU A 281 7.75 12.49 11.34
CA LEU A 281 6.63 12.05 12.17
C LEU A 281 7.08 11.89 13.63
N PRO A 282 6.28 12.35 14.63
CA PRO A 282 6.56 12.13 16.04
C PRO A 282 6.05 10.73 16.45
N ASP A 283 6.65 9.70 15.86
CA ASP A 283 6.32 8.29 16.08
C ASP A 283 7.56 7.47 16.48
N ALA A 284 7.36 6.16 16.67
CA ALA A 284 8.42 5.23 17.08
C ALA A 284 9.36 4.81 15.92
N GLY A 285 9.18 5.36 14.71
CA GLY A 285 9.87 4.97 13.49
C GLY A 285 9.25 3.77 12.77
N ASN A 286 9.96 3.23 11.78
CA ASN A 286 9.58 2.09 10.97
C ASN A 286 10.64 0.99 11.10
N TRP A 287 10.22 -0.18 11.58
CA TRP A 287 11.05 -1.37 11.84
C TRP A 287 11.08 -2.40 10.69
N VAL A 288 10.34 -2.17 9.60
CA VAL A 288 10.05 -3.20 8.58
C VAL A 288 11.27 -3.50 7.69
N ALA A 289 12.16 -2.52 7.49
CA ALA A 289 13.45 -2.73 6.85
C ALA A 289 14.38 -3.56 7.76
N LYS A 290 15.16 -4.48 7.19
CA LYS A 290 16.00 -5.41 7.95
C LYS A 290 17.19 -5.96 7.14
N THR A 291 18.06 -6.72 7.80
CA THR A 291 19.06 -7.59 7.15
C THR A 291 18.70 -9.06 7.23
N GLU A 292 19.22 -9.84 6.29
CA GLU A 292 19.38 -11.30 6.38
C GLU A 292 20.75 -11.70 5.82
N THR A 293 21.46 -12.60 6.50
CA THR A 293 22.79 -13.07 6.10
C THR A 293 22.69 -14.37 5.28
N VAL A 294 23.35 -14.42 4.13
CA VAL A 294 23.36 -15.59 3.24
C VAL A 294 24.11 -16.75 3.90
N LYS A 295 23.43 -17.87 4.13
CA LYS A 295 23.99 -19.06 4.77
C LYS A 295 24.22 -20.20 3.78
N LYS A 296 25.32 -20.93 3.93
CA LYS A 296 25.72 -22.00 3.01
C LYS A 296 24.79 -23.20 3.12
N GLY A 297 24.10 -23.54 2.04
CA GLY A 297 23.19 -24.70 1.99
C GLY A 297 21.78 -24.44 2.52
N GLU A 298 21.46 -23.21 2.92
CA GLU A 298 20.10 -22.76 3.25
C GLU A 298 19.49 -21.99 2.06
N GLU A 299 18.15 -21.97 1.94
CA GLU A 299 17.41 -21.10 1.01
C GLU A 299 17.24 -19.70 1.62
N PHE A 300 17.45 -18.66 0.84
CA PHE A 300 17.35 -17.28 1.28
C PHE A 300 15.89 -16.81 1.45
N GLY A 301 15.49 -16.46 2.68
CA GLY A 301 14.15 -15.98 2.98
C GLY A 301 13.93 -14.47 2.77
N TYR A 302 13.59 -14.03 1.56
CA TYR A 302 13.18 -12.63 1.35
C TYR A 302 11.81 -12.36 2.00
N SER A 303 11.83 -11.83 3.23
CA SER A 303 10.64 -11.60 4.06
C SER A 303 10.76 -10.30 4.87
N ARG A 304 9.66 -9.53 4.92
CA ARG A 304 9.53 -8.29 5.69
C ARG A 304 8.66 -8.42 6.95
N TYR A 305 8.30 -9.65 7.33
CA TYR A 305 7.70 -9.90 8.64
C TYR A 305 8.75 -9.79 9.75
N ARG A 306 8.32 -9.43 10.97
CA ARG A 306 9.19 -9.46 12.16
C ARG A 306 9.69 -10.88 12.38
N ALA A 307 11.01 -11.07 12.32
CA ALA A 307 11.63 -12.28 12.84
C ALA A 307 11.59 -12.26 14.38
N ALA A 308 11.27 -13.39 15.01
CA ALA A 308 10.94 -13.43 16.44
C ALA A 308 12.12 -12.98 17.32
N ASP A 309 13.28 -13.58 17.09
CA ASP A 309 14.51 -13.39 17.87
C ASP A 309 15.44 -12.29 17.31
N ALA A 310 15.04 -11.62 16.24
CA ALA A 310 15.85 -10.59 15.60
C ALA A 310 15.81 -9.27 16.39
N PRO A 311 16.97 -8.69 16.76
CA PRO A 311 17.02 -7.42 17.47
C PRO A 311 16.72 -6.23 16.55
N LEU A 312 16.48 -5.06 17.16
CA LEU A 312 16.17 -3.80 16.47
C LEU A 312 17.31 -2.79 16.67
N LEU A 313 18.00 -2.40 15.59
CA LEU A 313 19.02 -1.35 15.62
C LEU A 313 18.38 0.03 15.53
N GLU A 314 18.61 0.88 16.54
CA GLU A 314 17.98 2.20 16.62
C GLU A 314 18.55 3.23 15.63
N ASN A 315 17.72 4.20 15.22
CA ASN A 315 18.14 5.33 14.39
C ASN A 315 19.01 4.89 13.19
N ALA A 316 18.61 3.81 12.51
CA ALA A 316 19.42 3.14 11.49
C ALA A 316 19.32 3.79 10.09
N GLY A 317 18.40 4.73 9.90
CA GLY A 317 18.18 5.42 8.63
C GLY A 317 16.85 6.17 8.59
N TRP A 318 16.25 6.25 7.40
CA TRP A 318 15.08 7.08 7.10
C TRP A 318 14.04 6.34 6.25
N HIS A 319 12.76 6.52 6.55
CA HIS A 319 11.65 6.09 5.71
C HIS A 319 10.85 7.32 5.26
N CYS A 320 10.84 7.62 3.96
CA CYS A 320 10.24 8.85 3.41
C CYS A 320 8.95 8.54 2.64
N THR A 321 7.85 8.35 3.37
CA THR A 321 6.59 7.91 2.78
C THR A 321 5.92 9.01 1.93
N PHE A 322 5.46 8.64 0.73
CA PHE A 322 4.88 9.57 -0.26
C PHE A 322 5.78 10.76 -0.66
N CYS A 323 7.11 10.61 -0.55
CA CYS A 323 8.07 11.66 -0.88
C CYS A 323 8.27 11.83 -2.39
N PHE A 324 7.35 12.56 -3.03
CA PHE A 324 7.26 12.77 -4.48
C PHE A 324 7.28 14.24 -4.92
N PRO A 325 7.74 14.55 -6.14
CA PRO A 325 7.78 15.92 -6.64
C PRO A 325 6.41 16.51 -6.99
N THR A 326 5.41 15.68 -7.34
CA THR A 326 4.07 16.16 -7.73
C THR A 326 2.93 15.50 -6.94
N LEU A 327 1.76 16.16 -6.96
CA LEU A 327 0.50 15.60 -6.45
C LEU A 327 -0.05 14.46 -7.33
N GLU A 328 0.42 14.31 -8.57
CA GLU A 328 0.00 13.24 -9.48
C GLU A 328 0.69 11.92 -9.14
N ASP A 329 1.99 11.97 -8.86
CA ASP A 329 2.79 10.87 -8.30
C ASP A 329 2.16 10.33 -6.99
N MET A 330 1.75 11.22 -6.10
CA MET A 330 1.09 10.86 -4.84
C MET A 330 -0.25 10.17 -5.10
N ARG A 331 -1.11 10.71 -5.98
CA ARG A 331 -2.36 10.07 -6.41
C ARG A 331 -2.11 8.70 -7.03
N HIS A 332 -1.04 8.56 -7.80
CA HIS A 332 -0.64 7.30 -8.41
C HIS A 332 -0.34 6.26 -7.32
N LYS A 333 0.62 6.50 -6.41
CA LYS A 333 0.93 5.55 -5.32
C LYS A 333 -0.31 5.24 -4.47
N MET A 334 -1.15 6.23 -4.15
CA MET A 334 -2.41 6.05 -3.41
C MET A 334 -3.41 5.10 -4.10
N GLY A 335 -3.40 5.00 -5.42
CA GLY A 335 -4.27 4.11 -6.19
C GLY A 335 -3.65 2.74 -6.52
N THR A 336 -2.32 2.65 -6.64
CA THR A 336 -1.64 1.52 -7.29
C THR A 336 -0.84 0.60 -6.38
N TYR A 337 -0.50 1.03 -5.16
CA TYR A 337 0.14 0.19 -4.15
C TYR A 337 -0.86 -0.71 -3.38
N SER A 338 -0.35 -1.69 -2.63
CA SER A 338 -1.14 -2.76 -1.99
C SER A 338 -2.21 -2.23 -1.03
N HIS A 339 -1.94 -1.13 -0.34
CA HIS A 339 -2.88 -0.46 0.59
C HIS A 339 -3.87 0.51 -0.09
N ASN A 340 -4.22 0.27 -1.35
CA ASN A 340 -5.21 1.08 -2.08
C ASN A 340 -6.68 0.87 -1.60
N ASP A 341 -6.91 -0.01 -0.64
CA ASP A 341 -8.13 -0.10 0.17
C ASP A 341 -8.38 1.18 0.98
N ARG A 342 -7.30 1.79 1.51
CA ARG A 342 -7.34 3.03 2.29
C ARG A 342 -7.93 4.21 1.50
N LEU A 343 -7.90 4.14 0.17
CA LEU A 343 -8.62 5.06 -0.73
C LEU A 343 -10.13 4.74 -0.72
N THR A 344 -10.77 5.08 0.40
CA THR A 344 -12.22 4.85 0.67
C THR A 344 -13.13 5.88 0.01
N ASN A 345 -12.61 7.06 -0.35
CA ASN A 345 -13.40 8.17 -0.88
C ASN A 345 -12.63 8.90 -2.00
N PRO A 346 -13.19 9.07 -3.22
CA PRO A 346 -12.54 9.79 -4.31
C PRO A 346 -12.12 11.23 -3.97
N ARG A 347 -12.78 11.87 -2.99
CA ARG A 347 -12.42 13.21 -2.50
C ARG A 347 -11.00 13.29 -1.92
N LEU A 348 -10.42 12.15 -1.51
CA LEU A 348 -9.02 12.06 -1.05
C LEU A 348 -8.01 12.34 -2.18
N LEU A 349 -8.42 12.34 -3.46
CA LEU A 349 -7.59 12.70 -4.62
C LEU A 349 -7.83 14.14 -5.11
N GLU A 350 -8.84 14.86 -4.58
CA GLU A 350 -9.10 16.26 -4.94
C GLU A 350 -7.87 17.11 -4.63
N GLU A 351 -7.45 17.93 -5.58
CA GLU A 351 -6.18 18.66 -5.45
C GLU A 351 -6.14 19.53 -4.21
N LYS A 352 -7.22 20.28 -3.92
CA LYS A 352 -7.29 21.15 -2.74
C LYS A 352 -7.15 20.36 -1.43
N GLN A 353 -7.71 19.16 -1.35
CA GLN A 353 -7.70 18.32 -0.15
C GLN A 353 -6.36 17.57 0.02
N LEU A 354 -5.77 17.09 -1.08
CA LEU A 354 -4.45 16.46 -1.06
C LEU A 354 -3.35 17.50 -0.81
N ARG A 355 -3.35 18.62 -1.54
CA ARG A 355 -2.39 19.73 -1.36
C ARG A 355 -2.41 20.28 0.06
N HIS A 356 -3.59 20.44 0.68
CA HIS A 356 -3.69 20.85 2.08
C HIS A 356 -2.94 19.90 3.02
N ARG A 357 -3.22 18.59 2.94
CA ARG A 357 -2.63 17.55 3.78
C ARG A 357 -1.12 17.42 3.56
N VAL A 358 -0.65 17.60 2.32
CA VAL A 358 0.79 17.68 2.01
C VAL A 358 1.44 18.90 2.68
N CYS A 359 0.81 20.07 2.60
CA CYS A 359 1.35 21.29 3.23
C CYS A 359 1.33 21.27 4.77
N THR A 360 0.52 20.41 5.41
CA THR A 360 0.44 20.24 6.88
C THR A 360 1.06 18.94 7.41
N GLY A 361 1.54 18.05 6.54
CA GLY A 361 2.07 16.74 6.91
C GLY A 361 1.03 15.74 7.43
N GLN A 362 -0.26 15.97 7.20
CA GLN A 362 -1.35 15.06 7.57
C GLN A 362 -1.34 13.79 6.69
N ASP A 363 -2.02 12.73 7.14
CA ASP A 363 -2.07 11.45 6.44
C ASP A 363 -2.70 11.54 5.02
N PRO A 364 -2.09 10.94 3.97
CA PRO A 364 -2.59 11.00 2.59
C PRO A 364 -3.94 10.31 2.35
N PHE A 365 -4.46 9.50 3.28
CA PHE A 365 -5.80 8.90 3.22
C PHE A 365 -6.80 9.54 4.20
N GLY A 366 -6.38 10.56 4.95
CA GLY A 366 -7.20 11.18 5.98
C GLY A 366 -7.55 10.18 7.09
N MET A 367 -6.57 9.40 7.52
CA MET A 367 -6.69 8.45 8.62
C MET A 367 -6.09 9.02 9.91
N TRP A 368 -6.63 8.59 11.04
CA TRP A 368 -6.06 8.80 12.36
C TRP A 368 -4.85 7.85 12.56
N PRO A 369 -3.88 8.19 13.43
CA PRO A 369 -2.64 7.42 13.57
C PRO A 369 -2.86 6.03 14.21
N GLU A 370 -1.99 5.09 13.87
CA GLU A 370 -2.02 3.68 14.30
C GLU A 370 -1.38 3.52 15.70
N VAL A 371 -2.02 4.06 16.74
CA VAL A 371 -1.42 4.22 18.09
C VAL A 371 -2.09 3.44 19.21
N PHE A 372 -1.31 3.13 20.24
CA PHE A 372 -1.71 2.38 21.43
C PHE A 372 -1.83 3.24 22.71
N SER A 373 -1.53 4.54 22.66
CA SER A 373 -1.73 5.47 23.78
C SER A 373 -2.41 6.76 23.35
N PHE A 374 -3.17 7.38 24.27
CA PHE A 374 -3.78 8.70 24.05
C PHE A 374 -2.75 9.83 23.93
N SER A 375 -1.55 9.66 24.50
CA SER A 375 -0.46 10.64 24.37
C SER A 375 0.04 10.69 22.92
N ASP A 376 0.25 9.51 22.32
CA ASP A 376 0.69 9.38 20.93
C ASP A 376 -0.42 9.80 19.97
N LEU A 377 -1.68 9.50 20.29
CA LEU A 377 -2.85 9.96 19.52
C LEU A 377 -2.89 11.48 19.43
N VAL A 378 -2.76 12.20 20.54
CA VAL A 378 -2.70 13.67 20.54
C VAL A 378 -1.47 14.16 19.78
N THR A 379 -0.31 13.56 20.02
CA THR A 379 0.97 14.02 19.43
C THR A 379 1.03 13.84 17.91
N GLN A 380 0.50 12.74 17.38
CA GLN A 380 0.54 12.41 15.94
C GLN A 380 -0.67 12.92 15.15
N SER A 381 -1.70 13.48 15.82
CA SER A 381 -2.89 14.07 15.16
C SER A 381 -2.80 15.59 14.99
N ILE A 382 -1.70 16.22 15.43
CA ILE A 382 -1.40 17.65 15.23
C ILE A 382 -0.62 17.81 13.90
N ASP A 383 -0.79 18.95 13.23
CA ASP A 383 -0.01 19.31 12.03
C ASP A 383 1.50 19.18 12.28
N VAL A 384 2.21 18.56 11.34
CA VAL A 384 3.64 18.25 11.48
C VAL A 384 4.46 19.52 11.53
N THR A 385 5.22 19.70 12.61
CA THR A 385 6.15 20.83 12.77
C THR A 385 7.37 20.64 11.85
N PRO A 386 7.60 21.52 10.85
CA PRO A 386 8.69 21.28 9.89
C PRO A 386 10.07 21.53 10.50
N LEU A 387 11.04 20.69 10.13
CA LEU A 387 12.43 20.84 10.56
C LEU A 387 13.08 22.11 9.99
N LEU A 388 13.98 22.68 10.79
CA LEU A 388 14.86 23.79 10.43
C LEU A 388 16.34 23.38 10.32
N SER A 389 16.64 22.08 10.50
CA SER A 389 17.99 21.51 10.39
C SER A 389 17.99 20.29 9.48
N PHE A 390 18.98 20.23 8.60
CA PHE A 390 19.18 19.15 7.62
C PHE A 390 20.49 18.38 7.85
N GLN A 391 21.07 18.50 9.05
CA GLN A 391 22.32 17.81 9.41
C GLN A 391 22.18 16.28 9.49
N HIS A 392 20.96 15.77 9.65
CA HIS A 392 20.66 14.33 9.72
C HIS A 392 19.86 13.83 8.51
N LEU A 393 20.23 14.26 7.30
CA LEU A 393 19.72 13.73 6.01
C LEU A 393 20.71 12.74 5.35
N PRO A 394 20.25 11.97 4.34
CA PRO A 394 21.12 11.31 3.36
C PRO A 394 22.16 12.25 2.74
N LEU A 395 23.34 11.71 2.43
CA LEU A 395 24.51 12.42 1.89
C LEU A 395 24.21 13.19 0.60
N ALA A 396 23.45 12.60 -0.32
CA ALA A 396 23.08 13.26 -1.57
C ALA A 396 22.24 14.54 -1.36
N LEU A 397 21.32 14.53 -0.37
CA LEU A 397 20.52 15.71 -0.01
C LEU A 397 21.34 16.79 0.69
N LYS A 398 22.43 16.41 1.38
CA LYS A 398 23.40 17.36 1.97
C LYS A 398 24.32 17.98 0.93
N GLN A 399 24.78 17.18 -0.03
CA GLN A 399 25.73 17.59 -1.07
C GLN A 399 25.06 18.43 -2.17
N ASP A 400 23.87 18.04 -2.63
CA ASP A 400 23.11 18.76 -3.66
C ASP A 400 21.62 18.88 -3.29
N PRO A 401 21.27 19.75 -2.32
CA PRO A 401 19.88 20.05 -1.98
C PRO A 401 19.11 20.75 -3.12
N LYS A 402 19.80 21.26 -4.15
CA LYS A 402 19.17 21.94 -5.30
C LYS A 402 18.70 20.96 -6.37
N ARG A 403 19.31 19.78 -6.48
CA ARG A 403 18.88 18.68 -7.35
C ARG A 403 17.56 18.04 -6.89
N PHE A 404 17.29 18.04 -5.59
CA PHE A 404 16.12 17.39 -4.99
C PHE A 404 15.29 18.37 -4.13
N PRO A 405 14.88 19.53 -4.66
CA PRO A 405 14.37 20.63 -3.85
C PRO A 405 13.06 20.27 -3.14
N TYR A 406 12.22 19.41 -3.74
CA TYR A 406 10.97 18.96 -3.12
C TYR A 406 11.17 18.10 -1.87
N LEU A 407 12.34 17.47 -1.70
CA LEU A 407 12.67 16.65 -0.52
C LEU A 407 13.18 17.46 0.67
N VAL A 408 13.53 18.75 0.48
CA VAL A 408 14.13 19.59 1.53
C VAL A 408 13.47 20.95 1.70
N ASP A 409 12.91 21.55 0.66
CA ASP A 409 12.22 22.85 0.73
C ASP A 409 10.84 22.76 1.40
N LYS A 410 10.51 23.82 2.14
CA LYS A 410 9.25 23.96 2.87
C LYS A 410 8.09 23.77 1.89
N GLY A 411 7.28 22.73 2.09
CA GLY A 411 6.24 22.24 1.16
C GLY A 411 5.06 23.18 0.85
N ARG A 412 5.22 24.50 0.96
CA ARG A 412 4.26 25.56 0.65
C ARG A 412 4.49 26.21 -0.73
N HIS A 413 5.66 26.06 -1.35
CA HIS A 413 5.98 26.72 -2.64
C HIS A 413 6.53 25.78 -3.73
N SER A 414 7.38 24.79 -3.39
CA SER A 414 8.05 23.90 -4.37
C SER A 414 7.11 23.16 -5.35
N MET A 415 5.97 22.63 -4.88
CA MET A 415 4.98 21.91 -5.71
C MET A 415 4.24 22.78 -6.75
N GLY A 416 4.51 24.08 -6.84
CA GLY A 416 4.06 24.92 -7.96
C GLY A 416 5.12 25.10 -9.06
N VAL A 417 6.40 24.87 -8.75
CA VAL A 417 7.53 25.16 -9.64
C VAL A 417 7.99 23.90 -10.38
N TYR A 418 8.00 22.74 -9.73
CA TYR A 418 8.48 21.49 -10.35
C TYR A 418 7.61 21.00 -11.52
N GLN A 419 6.41 21.57 -11.71
CA GLN A 419 5.53 21.27 -12.85
C GLN A 419 6.07 21.76 -14.21
N SER A 420 7.03 22.70 -14.26
CA SER A 420 7.43 23.35 -15.51
C SER A 420 8.70 22.84 -16.19
N GLU A 421 9.59 22.10 -15.51
CA GLU A 421 10.97 21.91 -16.02
C GLU A 421 11.40 20.47 -16.39
N LYS A 422 10.77 19.39 -15.87
CA LYS A 422 11.35 18.03 -16.00
C LYS A 422 10.40 16.86 -16.32
N VAL A 423 9.25 17.11 -16.95
CA VAL A 423 8.44 16.04 -17.56
C VAL A 423 8.04 16.42 -18.99
N PRO A 424 8.57 15.76 -20.05
CA PRO A 424 7.93 15.83 -21.36
C PRO A 424 6.55 15.18 -21.25
N GLN A 425 5.49 15.88 -21.68
CA GLN A 425 4.11 15.44 -21.45
C GLN A 425 3.81 14.09 -22.12
N LEU A 426 3.96 13.01 -21.36
CA LEU A 426 3.37 11.72 -21.68
C LEU A 426 1.85 11.87 -21.59
N HIS A 427 1.18 11.96 -22.75
CA HIS A 427 -0.28 11.93 -22.84
C HIS A 427 -0.81 10.56 -22.38
N VAL A 428 -1.05 10.43 -21.07
CA VAL A 428 -1.84 9.34 -20.50
C VAL A 428 -3.26 9.48 -21.04
N GLY A 429 -3.62 8.63 -22.01
CA GLY A 429 -4.94 8.65 -22.62
C GLY A 429 -6.03 8.40 -21.60
N HIS A 430 -6.99 9.34 -21.49
CA HIS A 430 -8.13 9.21 -20.57
C HIS A 430 -8.88 7.88 -20.79
N PRO A 431 -9.04 7.02 -19.76
CA PRO A 431 -9.80 5.77 -19.86
C PRO A 431 -11.33 6.00 -19.77
N PHE A 432 -11.83 7.02 -20.49
CA PHE A 432 -13.25 7.36 -20.60
C PHE A 432 -13.60 7.73 -22.06
N GLY A 433 -13.22 6.87 -22.99
CA GLY A 433 -13.70 6.94 -24.37
C GLY A 433 -15.20 6.66 -24.45
N SER A 434 -16.00 7.67 -24.75
CA SER A 434 -17.45 7.50 -24.96
C SER A 434 -17.72 6.62 -26.18
N VAL A 435 -18.40 5.49 -25.98
CA VAL A 435 -18.86 4.65 -27.10
C VAL A 435 -19.81 5.47 -27.99
N ARG A 436 -19.40 5.73 -29.23
CA ARG A 436 -20.31 6.18 -30.29
C ARG A 436 -20.63 4.99 -31.18
N HIS A 437 -21.92 4.75 -31.42
CA HIS A 437 -22.33 3.80 -32.45
C HIS A 437 -21.93 4.34 -33.84
N PRO A 438 -21.41 3.49 -34.75
CA PRO A 438 -21.29 3.85 -36.15
C PRO A 438 -22.69 3.95 -36.76
N GLY A 439 -23.01 5.11 -37.33
CA GLY A 439 -24.23 5.36 -38.10
C GLY A 439 -24.05 5.02 -39.58
N GLU A 440 -25.17 4.92 -40.28
CA GLU A 440 -25.31 4.55 -41.69
C GLU A 440 -24.71 5.59 -42.67
N ALA A 441 -24.45 5.13 -43.91
CA ALA A 441 -24.05 5.86 -45.12
C ALA A 441 -22.60 6.39 -45.18
#